data_AF-A0A4Y2HJX1-F1
#
_entry.id   AF-A0A4Y2HJX1-F1
#
_cell.length_a   1.000
_cell.length_b   1.000
_cell.length_c   1.000
_cell.angle_alpha   90.00
_cell.angle_beta   90.00
_cell.angle_gamma   90.00
#
_symmetry.space_group_name_H-M   'P 1'
#
loop_
_entity.id
_entity.type
_entity.pdbx_description
1 polymer ?
#
loop_
_entity_poly.entity_id
_entity_poly.type
_entity_poly.pdbx_seq_one_letter_code
_entity_poly.pdbx_strand_id
1 'polypeptide(L)'
;MSRVGTRLGKNHPANLLALRTIMHESTGFRPSELVHGKNLHTPEVLLYEHWVKPQEADSTVAEYIFELINRIGRCHELAFAKMTEVRDKRKVWYDKNAVRRKLQVGDLV
;
A
#
# COMPACT_ATOMS: atom_id res chain seq x y z
N MET A 1 -23.59 -42.96 24.09
CA MET A 1 -22.37 -42.29 23.58
C MET A 1 -22.39 -42.35 22.06
N SER A 2 -22.91 -41.32 21.39
CA SER A 2 -22.83 -41.20 19.92
C SER A 2 -21.93 -40.01 19.61
N ARG A 3 -20.79 -40.28 18.96
CA ARG A 3 -19.85 -39.26 18.52
C ARG A 3 -20.55 -38.39 17.46
N VAL A 4 -21.01 -37.21 17.85
CA VAL A 4 -21.25 -36.11 16.90
C VAL A 4 -19.87 -35.67 16.42
N GLY A 5 -19.31 -36.46 15.49
CA GLY A 5 -18.09 -36.13 14.77
C GLY A 5 -18.27 -34.76 14.14
N THR A 6 -17.55 -33.79 14.68
CA THR A 6 -17.63 -32.37 14.40
C THR A 6 -17.59 -32.09 12.89
N ARG A 7 -18.71 -31.65 12.32
CA ARG A 7 -18.76 -31.15 10.92
C ARG A 7 -17.72 -30.03 10.68
N LEU A 8 -17.34 -29.33 11.75
CA LEU A 8 -16.26 -28.34 11.79
C LEU A 8 -14.91 -28.87 11.29
N GLY A 9 -14.57 -30.12 11.57
CA GLY A 9 -13.28 -30.69 11.16
C GLY A 9 -13.20 -31.03 9.67
N LYS A 10 -14.34 -31.25 9.01
CA LYS A 10 -14.39 -31.72 7.62
C LYS A 10 -14.10 -30.62 6.59
N ASN A 11 -14.42 -29.36 6.92
CA ASN A 11 -14.27 -28.20 6.04
C ASN A 11 -13.45 -27.07 6.69
N HIS A 12 -12.45 -27.43 7.51
CA HIS A 12 -11.63 -26.49 8.27
C HIS A 12 -11.09 -25.30 7.44
N PRO A 13 -10.57 -25.48 6.21
CA PRO A 13 -10.07 -24.37 5.39
C PRO A 13 -11.16 -23.38 4.97
N ALA A 14 -12.35 -23.87 4.60
CA ALA A 14 -13.46 -23.04 4.17
C ALA A 14 -14.06 -22.23 5.33
N ASN A 15 -14.11 -22.83 6.53
CA ASN A 15 -14.57 -22.15 7.73
C ASN A 15 -13.62 -21.02 8.15
N LEU A 16 -12.32 -21.28 8.14
CA LEU A 16 -11.32 -20.23 8.40
C LEU A 16 -11.36 -19.12 7.34
N LEU A 17 -11.62 -19.48 6.08
CA LEU A 17 -11.79 -18.51 4.99
C LEU A 17 -12.99 -17.58 5.23
N ALA A 18 -14.13 -18.12 5.65
CA ALA A 18 -15.30 -17.30 5.94
C ALA A 18 -15.03 -16.35 7.12
N LEU A 19 -14.43 -16.86 8.21
CA LEU A 19 -14.11 -16.04 9.38
C LEU A 19 -13.17 -14.88 9.07
N ARG A 20 -12.20 -15.06 8.14
CA ARG A 20 -11.26 -13.99 7.79
C ARG A 20 -11.84 -12.93 6.85
N THR A 21 -12.94 -13.21 6.15
CA THR A 21 -13.52 -12.30 5.13
C THR A 21 -14.84 -11.66 5.55
N ILE A 22 -15.49 -12.16 6.59
CA ILE A 22 -16.69 -11.52 7.15
C ILE A 22 -16.31 -10.21 7.84
N MET A 23 -17.13 -9.17 7.65
CA MET A 23 -17.01 -7.91 8.37
C MET A 23 -17.32 -8.15 9.84
N HIS A 24 -16.39 -7.80 10.73
CA HIS A 24 -16.64 -7.93 12.16
C HIS A 24 -17.43 -6.73 12.67
N GLU A 25 -18.60 -6.96 13.28
CA GLU A 25 -19.57 -5.91 13.60
C GLU A 25 -19.01 -4.80 14.50
N SER A 26 -18.15 -5.13 15.46
CA SER A 26 -17.62 -4.14 16.40
C SER A 26 -16.50 -3.26 15.82
N THR A 27 -15.75 -3.77 14.84
CA THR A 27 -14.62 -3.05 14.24
C THR A 27 -14.98 -2.45 12.89
N GLY A 28 -16.01 -2.97 12.23
CA GLY A 28 -16.35 -2.60 10.86
C GLY A 28 -15.30 -3.02 9.84
N PHE A 29 -14.33 -3.86 10.22
CA PHE A 29 -13.27 -4.35 9.33
C PHE A 29 -13.28 -5.87 9.27
N ARG A 30 -12.84 -6.42 8.14
CA ARG A 30 -12.57 -7.86 8.00
C ARG A 30 -11.28 -8.19 8.73
N PRO A 31 -11.17 -9.33 9.42
CA PRO A 31 -9.92 -9.73 10.05
C PRO A 31 -8.73 -9.76 9.09
N SER A 32 -8.93 -10.14 7.83
CA SER A 32 -7.85 -10.11 6.83
C SER A 32 -7.32 -8.72 6.50
N GLU A 33 -8.17 -7.70 6.53
CA GLU A 33 -7.77 -6.31 6.23
C GLU A 33 -6.88 -5.76 7.34
N LEU A 34 -7.21 -6.06 8.60
CA LEU A 34 -6.40 -5.66 9.75
C LEU A 34 -5.00 -6.29 9.74
N VAL A 35 -4.89 -7.53 9.26
CA VAL A 35 -3.60 -8.25 9.21
C VAL A 35 -2.75 -7.82 8.01
N HIS A 36 -3.35 -7.63 6.83
CA HIS A 36 -2.59 -7.42 5.60
C HIS A 36 -2.62 -5.96 5.09
N GLY A 37 -3.39 -5.09 5.73
CA GLY A 37 -3.56 -3.69 5.31
C GLY A 37 -4.23 -3.51 3.95
N LYS A 38 -4.83 -4.58 3.39
CA LYS A 38 -5.50 -4.58 2.08
C LYS A 38 -6.62 -5.61 2.02
N ASN A 39 -7.51 -5.43 1.06
CA ASN A 39 -8.53 -6.40 0.73
C ASN A 39 -7.90 -7.74 0.32
N LEU A 40 -8.44 -8.82 0.89
CA LEU A 40 -8.02 -10.17 0.51
C LEU A 40 -8.71 -10.57 -0.79
N HIS A 41 -7.91 -10.84 -1.83
CA HIS A 41 -8.40 -11.47 -3.06
C HIS A 41 -8.69 -12.95 -2.79
N THR A 42 -9.93 -13.24 -2.39
CA THR A 42 -10.38 -14.64 -2.25
C THR A 42 -10.55 -15.27 -3.62
N PRO A 43 -10.58 -16.62 -3.71
CA PRO A 43 -10.83 -17.30 -4.97
C PRO A 43 -12.11 -16.80 -5.67
N GLU A 44 -13.17 -16.55 -4.90
CA GLU A 44 -14.44 -16.00 -5.41
C GLU A 44 -14.27 -14.59 -6.00
N VAL A 45 -13.52 -13.71 -5.33
CA VAL A 45 -13.23 -12.36 -5.85
C VAL A 45 -12.42 -12.45 -7.13
N LEU A 46 -11.41 -13.33 -7.21
CA LEU A 46 -10.62 -13.52 -8.43
C LEU A 46 -11.46 -14.02 -9.60
N LEU A 47 -12.39 -14.95 -9.33
CA LEU A 47 -13.36 -15.44 -10.32
C LEU A 47 -14.29 -14.33 -10.81
N TYR A 48 -14.82 -13.52 -9.89
CA TYR A 48 -15.64 -12.36 -10.23
C TYR A 48 -14.86 -11.35 -11.08
N GLU A 49 -13.62 -11.03 -10.69
CA GLU A 49 -12.76 -10.12 -11.43
C GLU A 49 -12.48 -10.64 -12.85
N HIS A 50 -12.21 -11.94 -13.00
CA HIS A 50 -11.95 -12.54 -14.31
C HIS A 50 -13.20 -12.58 -15.21
N TRP A 51 -14.38 -12.79 -14.64
CA TRP A 51 -15.63 -12.88 -15.42
C TRP A 51 -16.27 -11.53 -15.74
N VAL A 52 -16.14 -10.56 -14.85
CA VAL A 52 -16.82 -9.25 -14.98
C VAL A 52 -15.92 -8.19 -15.59
N LYS A 53 -14.60 -8.24 -15.34
CA LYS A 53 -13.69 -7.32 -16.00
C LYS A 53 -13.43 -7.86 -17.41
N PRO A 54 -13.62 -7.05 -18.47
CA PRO A 54 -13.11 -7.44 -19.77
C PRO A 54 -11.63 -7.74 -19.59
N GLN A 55 -11.19 -8.90 -20.07
CA GLN A 55 -9.78 -9.23 -20.11
C GLN A 55 -9.13 -8.10 -20.90
N GLU A 56 -8.38 -7.24 -20.21
CA GLU A 56 -7.50 -6.28 -20.88
C GLU A 56 -6.72 -7.11 -21.89
N ALA A 57 -6.67 -6.66 -23.15
CA ALA A 57 -5.93 -7.37 -24.18
C ALA A 57 -4.59 -7.80 -23.59
N ASP A 58 -4.22 -9.08 -23.73
CA ASP A 58 -3.01 -9.63 -23.13
C ASP A 58 -1.82 -8.79 -23.63
N SER A 59 -1.51 -7.71 -22.92
CA SER A 59 -0.43 -6.82 -23.25
C SER A 59 0.80 -7.66 -23.12
N THR A 60 1.66 -7.62 -24.14
CA THR A 60 2.88 -8.41 -24.10
C THR A 60 3.61 -8.05 -22.82
N VAL A 61 4.23 -9.00 -22.12
CA VAL A 61 4.91 -8.75 -20.84
C VAL A 61 5.84 -7.52 -20.92
N ALA A 62 6.47 -7.30 -22.08
CA ALA A 62 7.26 -6.12 -22.37
C ALA A 62 6.49 -4.79 -22.31
N GLU A 63 5.28 -4.72 -22.84
CA GLU A 63 4.41 -3.53 -22.82
C GLU A 63 4.00 -3.19 -21.39
N TYR A 64 3.60 -4.19 -20.62
CA TYR A 64 3.27 -4.01 -19.20
C TYR A 64 4.48 -3.50 -18.39
N ILE A 65 5.66 -4.11 -18.58
CA ILE A 65 6.88 -3.67 -17.90
C ILE A 65 7.23 -2.24 -18.30
N PHE A 66 7.10 -1.89 -19.58
CA PHE A 66 7.36 -0.55 -20.06
C PHE A 66 6.39 0.48 -19.46
N GLU A 67 5.09 0.18 -19.43
CA GLU A 67 4.09 1.03 -18.81
C GLU A 67 4.35 1.21 -17.30
N LEU A 68 4.72 0.13 -16.61
CA LEU A 68 5.06 0.14 -15.19
C LEU A 68 6.25 1.03 -14.90
N ILE A 69 7.34 0.91 -15.67
CA ILE A 69 8.53 1.76 -15.54
C ILE A 69 8.14 3.23 -15.73
N ASN A 70 7.35 3.53 -16.76
CA ASN A 70 6.90 4.90 -17.02
C ASN A 70 6.03 5.45 -15.88
N ARG A 71 5.14 4.63 -15.30
CA ARG A 71 4.32 5.01 -14.15
C ARG A 71 5.17 5.33 -12.93
N ILE A 72 6.17 4.48 -12.62
CA ILE A 72 7.10 4.72 -11.51
C ILE A 72 7.91 5.99 -11.76
N GLY A 73 8.39 6.20 -12.98
CA GLY A 73 9.12 7.42 -13.38
C GLY A 73 8.32 8.69 -13.11
N ARG A 74 7.04 8.73 -13.53
CA ARG A 74 6.15 9.88 -13.27
C ARG A 74 5.92 10.12 -11.77
N CYS A 75 5.71 9.05 -10.99
CA CYS A 75 5.57 9.17 -9.54
C CYS A 75 6.83 9.72 -8.88
N HIS A 76 8.00 9.25 -9.32
CA HIS A 76 9.29 9.73 -8.83
C HIS A 76 9.50 11.21 -9.17
N GLU A 77 9.24 11.64 -10.41
CA GLU A 77 9.35 13.05 -10.81
C GLU A 77 8.45 13.96 -9.96
N LEU A 78 7.19 13.55 -9.74
CA LEU A 78 6.25 14.30 -8.91
C LEU A 78 6.75 14.43 -7.46
N ALA A 79 7.20 13.31 -6.88
CA ALA A 79 7.74 13.29 -5.53
C ALA A 79 8.98 14.18 -5.42
N PHE A 80 9.91 14.08 -6.37
CA PHE A 80 11.13 14.86 -6.40
C PHE A 80 10.83 16.36 -6.53
N ALA A 81 9.92 16.75 -7.43
CA ALA A 81 9.51 18.14 -7.60
C ALA A 81 8.89 18.74 -6.32
N LYS A 82 8.06 17.97 -5.61
CA LYS A 82 7.52 18.44 -4.31
C LYS A 82 8.57 18.47 -3.22
N MET A 83 9.48 17.51 -3.17
CA MET A 83 10.58 17.51 -2.21
C MET A 83 11.49 18.72 -2.41
N THR A 84 11.84 19.07 -3.65
CA THR A 84 12.68 20.25 -3.94
C THR A 84 11.95 21.54 -3.60
N GLU A 85 10.70 21.69 -3.99
CA GLU A 85 9.89 22.87 -3.65
C GLU A 85 9.80 23.10 -2.14
N VAL A 86 9.48 22.03 -1.38
CA VAL A 86 9.40 22.11 0.09
C VAL A 86 10.77 22.40 0.70
N ARG A 87 11.84 21.78 0.18
CA ARG A 87 13.21 22.04 0.64
C ARG A 87 13.59 23.50 0.45
N ASP A 88 13.31 24.08 -0.70
CA ASP A 88 13.70 25.45 -1.04
C ASP A 88 12.89 26.45 -0.21
N LYS A 89 11.57 26.24 -0.07
CA LYS A 89 10.73 27.02 0.85
C LYS A 89 11.23 26.97 2.29
N ARG A 90 11.59 25.77 2.75
CA ARG A 90 12.08 25.53 4.11
C ARG A 90 13.42 26.23 4.35
N LYS A 91 14.36 26.12 3.40
CA LYS A 91 15.64 26.82 3.44
C LYS A 91 15.44 28.33 3.54
N VAL A 92 14.63 28.91 2.65
CA VAL A 92 14.32 30.35 2.68
C VAL A 92 13.74 30.75 4.03
N TRP A 93 12.82 29.96 4.60
CA TRP A 93 12.20 30.26 5.90
C TRP A 93 13.19 30.23 7.07
N TYR A 94 14.05 29.21 7.16
CA TYR A 94 15.06 29.12 8.22
C TYR A 94 16.18 30.14 8.06
N ASP A 95 16.55 30.48 6.81
CA ASP A 95 17.61 31.44 6.53
C ASP A 95 17.16 32.90 6.74
N LYS A 96 15.87 33.20 6.95
CA LYS A 96 15.35 34.58 7.10
C LYS A 96 16.08 35.40 8.16
N ASN A 97 16.45 34.75 9.27
CA ASN A 97 17.16 35.39 10.40
C ASN A 97 18.58 34.86 10.56
N ALA A 98 19.09 34.11 9.57
CA ALA A 98 20.43 33.55 9.63
C ALA A 98 21.46 34.65 9.41
N VAL A 99 22.25 34.95 10.45
CA VAL A 99 23.36 35.89 10.37
C VAL A 99 24.54 35.18 9.69
N ARG A 100 25.00 35.68 8.55
CA ARG A 100 26.25 35.20 7.94
C ARG A 100 27.44 35.61 8.81
N ARG A 101 27.88 34.70 9.70
CA ARG A 101 29.11 34.88 10.47
C ARG A 101 30.28 34.27 9.71
N LYS A 102 31.35 35.03 9.52
CA LYS A 102 32.66 34.51 9.13
C LYS A 102 33.45 34.36 10.43
N LEU A 103 33.58 33.14 10.92
CA LEU A 103 34.38 32.86 12.11
C LEU A 103 35.86 32.87 11.72
N GLN A 104 36.68 33.56 12.52
CA GLN A 104 38.14 33.51 12.42
C GLN A 104 38.72 32.67 13.54
N VAL A 105 39.97 32.24 13.37
CA VAL A 105 40.70 31.45 14.36
C VAL A 105 40.85 32.28 15.64
N GLY A 106 40.18 31.87 16.71
CA GLY A 106 40.15 32.56 18.01
C GLY A 106 38.77 33.08 18.43
N ASP A 107 37.75 33.04 17.56
CA ASP A 107 36.39 33.40 17.96
C ASP A 107 35.81 32.38 18.95
N LEU A 108 35.29 32.85 20.09
CA LEU A 108 34.56 32.00 21.04
C LEU A 108 33.11 31.81 20.57
N VAL A 109 32.64 30.56 20.66
CA VAL A 109 31.27 30.10 20.31
C VAL A 109 30.31 30.34 21.46
#